data_AF-A0A961CDP2-F1
#
_entry.id   AF-A0A961CDP2-F1
#
_cell.length_a   1.000
_cell.length_b   1.000
_cell.length_c   1.000
_cell.angle_alpha   90.00
_cell.angle_beta   90.00
_cell.angle_gamma   90.00
#
_symmetry.space_group_name_H-M   'P 1'
#
loop_
_entity.id
_entity.type
_entity.pdbx_description
1 polymer ?
#
loop_
_entity_poly.entity_id
_entity_poly.type
_entity_poly.pdbx_seq_one_letter_code
_entity_poly.pdbx_strand_id
1 'polypeptide(L)' 'MLGGSTREPLLTLAWPSAHMGPMGIEGAVRLAMRRELEALDEPERTQRYTDAVAAYRDRVSVRNVARA' A
#
# COMPACT_ATOMS: atom_id res chain seq x y z
N MET A 1 1.85 1.48 17.84
CA MET A 1 0.76 2.48 17.86
C MET A 1 -0.58 1.91 18.31
N LEU A 2 -0.97 0.68 17.91
CA LEU A 2 -2.30 0.11 18.21
C LEU A 2 -2.34 -0.85 19.40
N GLY A 3 -1.42 -0.76 20.36
CA GLY A 3 -1.30 -1.76 21.43
C GLY A 3 -0.82 -3.15 20.97
N GLY A 4 -0.32 -3.27 19.74
CA GLY A 4 0.24 -4.49 19.16
C GLY A 4 -0.45 -4.89 17.87
N SER A 5 -1.79 -4.99 17.91
CA SER A 5 -2.62 -5.43 16.78
C SER A 5 -3.85 -4.53 16.62
N THR A 6 -4.42 -4.48 15.41
CA THR A 6 -5.71 -3.82 15.15
C THR A 6 -6.88 -4.45 15.93
N ARG A 7 -6.71 -5.66 16.45
CA ARG A 7 -7.72 -6.41 17.23
C ARG A 7 -7.55 -6.31 18.75
N GLU A 8 -6.48 -5.66 19.23
CA GLU A 8 -6.22 -5.51 20.67
C GLU A 8 -7.12 -4.46 21.35
N PRO A 9 -7.36 -3.27 20.76
CA PRO A 9 -8.23 -2.27 21.37
C PRO A 9 -9.69 -2.75 21.43
N LEU A 10 -10.46 -2.21 22.38
CA LEU A 10 -11.92 -2.42 22.45
C LEU A 10 -12.63 -2.06 21.13
N LEU A 11 -12.13 -1.04 20.44
CA LEU A 11 -12.63 -0.60 19.15
C LEU A 11 -11.50 0.03 18.33
N THR A 12 -11.38 -0.39 17.06
CA THR A 12 -10.46 0.21 16.07
C THR A 12 -11.27 0.79 14.91
N LEU A 13 -11.16 2.10 14.71
CA LEU A 13 -11.86 2.83 13.64
C LEU A 13 -10.85 3.51 12.71
N ALA A 14 -11.25 3.71 11.45
CA ALA A 14 -10.48 4.46 10.49
C ALA A 14 -11.40 5.33 9.61
N TRP A 15 -10.90 6.49 9.19
CA TRP A 15 -11.64 7.37 8.29
C TRP A 15 -11.71 6.80 6.87
N PRO A 16 -12.76 7.11 6.09
CA PRO A 16 -12.90 6.61 4.72
C PRO A 16 -11.71 6.93 3.80
N SER A 17 -10.99 8.02 4.06
CA SER A 17 -9.82 8.47 3.30
C SER A 17 -8.50 7.84 3.75
N ALA A 18 -8.50 7.08 4.85
CA ALA A 18 -7.28 6.50 5.36
C ALA A 18 -6.82 5.30 4.51
N HIS A 19 -5.52 5.04 4.58
CA HIS A 19 -4.88 3.86 4.02
C HIS A 19 -4.14 3.16 5.15
N MET A 20 -4.18 1.83 5.19
CA MET A 20 -3.49 1.05 6.21
C MET A 20 -2.68 -0.06 5.55
N GLY A 21 -1.38 -0.05 5.83
CA GLY A 21 -0.42 -1.03 5.32
C GLY A 21 0.84 -1.05 6.18
N PRO A 22 1.76 -1.98 5.90
CA PRO A 22 2.96 -2.19 6.72
C PRO A 22 3.98 -1.04 6.62
N MET A 23 3.93 -0.25 5.56
CA MET A 23 4.81 0.88 5.28
C MET A 23 4.17 1.82 4.24
N GLY A 24 4.90 2.87 3.84
CA GLY A 24 4.49 3.78 2.77
C GLY A 24 4.25 3.06 1.44
N ILE A 25 3.24 3.50 0.70
CA ILE A 25 2.77 2.88 -0.56
C ILE A 25 3.89 2.83 -1.60
N GLU A 26 4.57 3.96 -1.79
CA GLU A 26 5.66 4.14 -2.74
C GLU A 26 6.85 3.24 -2.40
N GLY A 27 7.20 3.16 -1.12
CA GLY A 27 8.28 2.31 -0.63
C GLY A 27 7.99 0.82 -0.82
N ALA A 28 6.76 0.41 -0.51
CA ALA A 28 6.33 -0.98 -0.71
C ALA A 28 6.41 -1.40 -2.18
N VAL A 29 5.95 -0.56 -3.11
CA VAL A 29 6.00 -0.83 -4.55
C VAL A 29 7.44 -0.89 -5.05
N ARG A 30 8.29 0.09 -4.68
CA ARG A 30 9.71 0.09 -5.07
C ARG A 30 10.44 -1.14 -4.59
N LEU A 31 10.16 -1.59 -3.36
CA LEU A 31 10.80 -2.78 -2.79
C LEU A 31 10.31 -4.06 -3.49
N ALA A 32 9.00 -4.20 -3.66
CA ALA A 32 8.40 -5.40 -4.25
C ALA A 32 8.76 -5.58 -5.73
N MET A 33 8.80 -4.48 -6.50
CA MET A 33 9.00 -4.50 -7.94
C MET A 33 10.40 -4.05 -8.37
N ARG A 34 11.36 -3.97 -7.45
CA ARG A 34 12.70 -3.43 -7.71
C ARG A 34 13.33 -4.00 -8.99
N ARG A 35 13.37 -5.33 -9.10
CA ARG A 35 14.01 -6.03 -10.22
C ARG A 35 13.29 -5.80 -11.55
N GLU A 36 11.95 -5.78 -11.52
CA GLU A 36 11.15 -5.53 -12.72
C GLU A 36 11.32 -4.09 -13.21
N LEU A 37 11.32 -3.12 -12.30
CA LEU A 37 11.49 -1.71 -12.64
C LEU A 37 12.90 -1.40 -13.14
N GLU A 38 13.94 -2.02 -12.57
CA GLU A 38 15.33 -1.86 -13.00
C GLU A 38 15.59 -2.42 -14.41
N ALA A 39 14.75 -3.35 -14.89
CA ALA A 39 14.89 -3.95 -16.22
C ALA A 39 14.21 -3.14 -17.35
N LEU A 40 13.45 -2.10 -17.00
CA LEU A 40 12.65 -1.30 -17.95
C LEU A 40 13.32 0.05 -18.26
N ASP A 41 13.08 0.53 -19.49
CA ASP A 41 13.47 1.89 -19.91
C ASP A 41 12.69 2.95 -19.12
N GLU A 42 13.25 4.16 -18.97
CA GLU A 42 12.68 5.25 -18.14
C GLU A 42 11.18 5.54 -18.37
N PRO A 43 10.66 5.68 -19.60
CA PRO A 43 9.23 5.95 -19.80
C PRO A 43 8.35 4.78 -19.36
N GLU A 44 8.77 3.54 -19.65
CA GLU A 44 8.01 2.34 -19.29
C GLU A 44 8.08 2.07 -17.78
N ARG A 45 9.25 2.25 -17.17
CA ARG A 45 9.46 2.17 -15.71
C ARG A 45 8.55 3.15 -14.97
N THR A 46 8.46 4.40 -15.43
CA THR A 46 7.62 5.42 -14.81
C THR A 46 6.14 5.06 -14.87
N GLN A 47 5.67 4.61 -16.04
CA GLN A 47 4.29 4.16 -16.21
C GLN A 47 3.99 2.95 -15.32
N ARG A 48 4.84 1.93 -15.37
CA ARG A 48 4.68 0.69 -14.58
C ARG A 48 4.67 0.96 -13.09
N TYR A 49 5.55 1.84 -12.61
CA TYR A 49 5.59 2.27 -11.22
C TYR A 49 4.29 2.99 -10.82
N THR A 50 3.82 3.92 -11.65
CA THR A 50 2.59 4.67 -11.39
C THR A 50 1.37 3.76 -11.29
N ASP A 51 1.25 2.81 -12.22
CA ASP A 51 0.16 1.82 -12.23
C ASP A 51 0.23 0.92 -10.99
N ALA A 52 1.42 0.49 -10.60
CA ALA A 52 1.61 -0.33 -9.41
C ALA A 52 1.28 0.43 -8.11
N VAL A 53 1.63 1.71 -8.03
CA VAL A 53 1.26 2.58 -6.90
C VAL A 53 -0.26 2.76 -6.83
N ALA A 54 -0.92 3.00 -7.95
CA ALA A 54 -2.38 3.14 -8.01
C ALA A 54 -3.08 1.85 -7.56
N ALA A 55 -2.63 0.70 -8.08
CA ALA A 55 -3.17 -0.61 -7.71
C ALA A 55 -2.92 -0.94 -6.23
N TYR A 56 -1.73 -0.63 -5.70
CA TYR A 56 -1.42 -0.88 -4.30
C TYR A 56 -2.21 0.03 -3.36
N ARG A 57 -2.41 1.30 -3.72
CA ARG A 57 -3.24 2.25 -2.97
C ARG A 57 -4.68 1.73 -2.79
N ASP A 58 -5.29 1.19 -3.85
CA ASP A 58 -6.62 0.61 -3.77
C ASP A 58 -6.67 -0.60 -2.80
N ARG A 59 -5.65 -1.46 -2.83
CA ARG A 59 -5.55 -2.62 -1.92
C ARG A 59 -5.44 -2.22 -0.46
N VAL A 60 -4.68 -1.17 -0.14
CA VAL A 60 -4.50 -0.68 1.24
C VAL A 60 -5.56 0.31 1.68
N SER A 61 -6.61 0.53 0.86
CA SER A 61 -7.75 1.34 1.26
C SER A 61 -8.44 0.73 2.49
N VAL A 62 -8.90 1.58 3.41
CA VAL A 62 -9.56 1.10 4.63
C VAL A 62 -10.79 0.24 4.36
N ARG A 63 -11.45 0.41 3.20
CA ARG A 63 -12.57 -0.43 2.79
C ARG A 63 -12.16 -1.88 2.63
N ASN A 64 -10.98 -2.13 2.05
CA ASN A 64 -10.45 -3.48 1.89
C ASN A 64 -9.89 -4.01 3.21
N VAL A 65 -9.23 -3.17 4.00
CA VAL A 65 -8.68 -3.54 5.30
C VAL A 65 -9.77 -3.93 6.30
N ALA A 66 -10.89 -3.20 6.33
CA ALA A 66 -12.01 -3.48 7.25
C ALA A 66 -12.78 -4.76 6.91
N ARG A 67 -12.53 -5.38 5.75
CA ARG A 67 -13.15 -6.65 5.35
C ARG A 67 -12.36 -7.88 5.82
N ALA A 68 -11.13 -7.70 6.33
CA ALA A 68 -10.15 -8.75 6.62
C ALA A 68 -10.07 -9.18 8.10
#